data_AF-A0A5T0TBQ0-F1
#
_entry.id   AF-A0A5T0TBQ0-F1
#
_cell.length_a   1.000
_cell.length_b   1.000
_cell.length_c   1.000
_cell.angle_alpha   90.00
_cell.angle_beta   90.00
_cell.angle_gamma   90.00
#
_symmetry.space_group_name_H-M   'P 1'
#
loop_
_entity.id
_entity.type
_entity.pdbx_description
1 polymer ?
#
loop_
_entity_poly.entity_id
_entity_poly.type
_entity_poly.pdbx_seq_one_letter_code
_entity_poly.pdbx_strand_id
1 'polypeptide(L)'
;EAKQLYYKLNEDVLKNTLLKEMEYTLLTDTNKENLIKTLYMYRSLFEQKYFNKEILKIWINENWNTLSKYSISKDDFLEGVDELKQFNLKSFTEDENSIHTGKRKLESISRTQRIYILLNFLNSDKPKEKYLIKEDLGFAANSVFSNNSQITSIDKIYTKVGMMDFLNDLNQQVDTAINIESWMLDNNFKENKNTLTMGILKLYLSEYQNAWQNLLASLQPVRYNTKEAMVNELNILSKKENPLYSLLKIVSSNTNLNDAVLLTQAYNLGLNAGEIRSNFIGVSNAFTQYHKLVNKNTLLSVGNIEVGKGTDDEKILDILNTNITNMSNKIIDFSSNNNQSAEEKISYALGGNKDANDPFAVFQMNIKKLPNDLERYYSQLSNYSWNFIENHGISLFNTAWINEVYNPFVNDIAPYYPFNDESVADLSMDSFKTFFGRNGTLNSFYKKYLNNVLVKRKNNYSINSQFASKLNFSKEFLDFITNAGNLSSLILNGNDNIKVNFTIQSLDLSADFSFIKLGYDNKNIQYDHTLNQTLQIVAEKFNNGTSLNFTAYNYSNPNLNYTKSYKGEWAWYKFIKDNKSNSIYSIIFNNNKNLYFDFEIINGASELNNIVYILNNLKIVENITGVNKQ
;
A
#
# COMPACT_ATOMS: atom_id res chain seq x y z
N GLU A 1 11.97 -14.85 67.29
CA GLU A 1 13.28 -14.90 66.60
C GLU A 1 13.15 -14.99 65.07
N ALA A 2 12.52 -16.03 64.50
CA ALA A 2 12.37 -16.15 63.03
C ALA A 2 11.70 -14.94 62.33
N LYS A 3 10.64 -14.39 62.91
CA LYS A 3 9.94 -13.19 62.40
C LYS A 3 10.82 -11.93 62.40
N GLN A 4 11.71 -11.78 63.38
CA GLN A 4 12.64 -10.64 63.46
C GLN A 4 13.81 -10.80 62.47
N LEU A 5 14.29 -12.02 62.26
CA LEU A 5 15.31 -12.31 61.25
C LEU A 5 14.79 -12.06 59.83
N TYR A 6 13.55 -12.49 59.56
CA TYR A 6 12.85 -12.23 58.30
C TYR A 6 12.70 -10.74 58.03
N TYR A 7 12.25 -9.94 59.02
CA TYR A 7 12.17 -8.49 58.81
C TYR A 7 13.53 -7.82 58.61
N LYS A 8 14.58 -8.29 59.27
CA LYS A 8 15.93 -7.77 59.07
C LYS A 8 16.49 -8.08 57.67
N LEU A 9 16.22 -9.27 57.15
CA LEU A 9 16.57 -9.65 55.77
C LEU A 9 15.81 -8.82 54.74
N ASN A 10 14.50 -8.61 54.93
CA ASN A 10 13.70 -7.76 54.04
C ASN A 10 14.14 -6.28 54.11
N GLU A 11 14.56 -5.80 55.28
CA GLU A 11 15.12 -4.46 55.46
C GLU A 11 16.45 -4.27 54.69
N ASP A 12 17.34 -5.26 54.75
CA ASP A 12 18.61 -5.25 53.99
C ASP A 12 18.38 -5.34 52.47
N VAL A 13 17.37 -6.12 52.04
CA VAL A 13 16.97 -6.20 50.64
C VAL A 13 16.44 -4.86 50.14
N LEU A 14 15.50 -4.24 50.86
CA LEU A 14 14.95 -2.93 50.50
C LEU A 14 16.04 -1.87 50.36
N LYS A 15 16.97 -1.86 51.32
CA LYS A 15 18.09 -0.92 51.36
C LYS A 15 19.02 -1.07 50.16
N ASN A 16 19.42 -2.29 49.85
CA ASN A 16 20.43 -2.55 48.83
C ASN A 16 19.87 -2.69 47.41
N THR A 17 18.54 -2.66 47.26
CA THR A 17 17.87 -2.80 45.96
C THR A 17 17.00 -1.59 45.64
N LEU A 18 15.83 -1.45 46.27
CA LEU A 18 14.84 -0.42 45.95
C LEU A 18 15.38 1.00 46.19
N LEU A 19 15.94 1.26 47.38
CA LEU A 19 16.49 2.59 47.71
C LEU A 19 17.66 2.95 46.79
N LYS A 20 18.59 2.01 46.57
CA LYS A 20 19.72 2.22 45.66
C LYS A 20 19.27 2.48 44.23
N GLU A 21 18.19 1.86 43.78
CA GLU A 21 17.68 2.12 42.44
C GLU A 21 16.93 3.42 42.31
N MET A 22 16.18 3.84 43.33
CA MET A 22 15.61 5.18 43.38
C MET A 22 16.72 6.25 43.39
N GLU A 23 17.76 6.07 44.20
CA GLU A 23 18.93 6.95 44.27
C GLU A 23 19.64 7.06 42.91
N TYR A 24 19.90 5.91 42.27
CA TYR A 24 20.49 5.84 40.94
C TYR A 24 19.60 6.53 39.89
N THR A 25 18.30 6.26 39.91
CA THR A 25 17.32 6.90 39.00
C THR A 25 17.34 8.42 39.15
N LEU A 26 17.37 8.96 40.38
CA LEU A 26 17.48 10.40 40.60
C LEU A 26 18.78 10.98 40.01
N LEU A 27 19.89 10.25 40.09
CA LEU A 27 21.19 10.65 39.56
C LEU A 27 21.26 10.59 38.03
N THR A 28 20.73 9.54 37.39
CA THR A 28 21.01 9.25 35.98
C THR A 28 19.82 9.40 35.04
N ASP A 29 18.59 9.26 35.51
CA ASP A 29 17.42 9.29 34.64
C ASP A 29 17.25 10.69 34.02
N THR A 30 16.78 10.68 32.77
CA THR A 30 16.47 11.86 31.96
C THR A 30 14.97 12.02 31.75
N ASN A 31 14.17 10.99 32.06
CA ASN A 31 12.71 11.07 32.02
C ASN A 31 12.18 11.93 33.17
N LYS A 32 11.69 13.11 32.81
CA LYS A 32 11.15 14.12 33.72
C LYS A 32 9.98 13.62 34.59
N GLU A 33 9.07 12.82 34.02
CA GLU A 33 7.94 12.27 34.78
C GLU A 33 8.42 11.26 35.82
N ASN A 34 9.29 10.34 35.40
CA ASN A 34 9.82 9.31 36.28
C ASN A 34 10.64 9.91 37.42
N LEU A 35 11.40 10.99 37.17
CA LEU A 35 12.13 11.71 38.22
C LEU A 35 11.20 12.28 39.31
N ILE A 36 10.04 12.83 38.94
CA ILE A 36 9.05 13.37 39.90
C ILE A 36 8.48 12.22 40.75
N LYS A 37 8.02 11.15 40.07
CA LYS A 37 7.46 9.97 40.75
C LYS A 37 8.48 9.33 41.70
N THR A 38 9.72 9.19 41.23
CA THR A 38 10.82 8.60 42.00
C THR A 38 11.18 9.46 43.20
N LEU A 39 11.30 10.78 43.05
CA LEU A 39 11.65 11.66 44.18
C LEU A 39 10.56 11.64 45.26
N TYR A 40 9.29 11.68 44.85
CA TYR A 40 8.16 11.54 45.75
C TYR A 40 8.21 10.19 46.49
N MET A 41 8.33 9.09 45.75
CA MET A 41 8.34 7.76 46.36
C MET A 41 9.52 7.56 47.30
N TYR A 42 10.72 7.94 46.88
CA TYR A 42 11.94 7.82 47.68
C TYR A 42 11.81 8.56 49.01
N ARG A 43 11.48 9.85 48.99
CA ARG A 43 11.32 10.64 50.22
C ARG A 43 10.16 10.12 51.08
N SER A 44 9.09 9.60 50.45
CA SER A 44 7.91 9.14 51.20
C SER A 44 8.21 7.91 52.07
N LEU A 45 9.24 7.12 51.72
CA LEU A 45 9.69 6.00 52.55
C LEU A 45 10.23 6.47 53.91
N PHE A 46 10.81 7.66 53.98
CA PHE A 46 11.38 8.22 55.22
C PHE A 46 10.37 9.05 56.02
N GLU A 47 9.28 9.50 55.40
CA GLU A 47 8.21 10.25 56.07
C GLU A 47 6.83 9.61 55.88
N GLN A 48 6.44 8.80 56.86
CA GLN A 48 5.25 7.93 56.82
C GLN A 48 3.93 8.65 56.54
N LYS A 49 3.84 9.97 56.83
CA LYS A 49 2.68 10.82 56.52
C LYS A 49 2.38 10.89 55.02
N TYR A 50 3.41 10.83 54.17
CA TYR A 50 3.29 10.93 52.71
C TYR A 50 3.38 9.58 52.01
N PHE A 51 3.59 8.49 52.75
CA PHE A 51 3.76 7.16 52.19
C PHE A 51 2.42 6.56 51.75
N ASN A 52 2.34 6.17 50.47
CA ASN A 52 1.25 5.35 49.95
C ASN A 52 1.80 4.06 49.32
N LYS A 53 1.45 2.92 49.92
CA LYS A 53 1.94 1.60 49.51
C LYS A 53 1.46 1.20 48.11
N GLU A 54 0.23 1.54 47.73
CA GLU A 54 -0.30 1.15 46.42
C GLU A 54 0.40 1.95 45.31
N ILE A 55 0.67 3.22 45.57
CA ILE A 55 1.43 4.08 44.67
C ILE A 55 2.89 3.60 44.54
N LEU A 56 3.50 3.09 45.63
CA LEU A 56 4.82 2.45 45.55
C LEU A 56 4.81 1.23 44.63
N LYS A 57 3.80 0.35 44.76
CA LYS A 57 3.65 -0.82 43.89
C LYS A 57 3.54 -0.42 42.42
N ILE A 58 2.82 0.67 42.13
CA ILE A 58 2.72 1.20 40.76
C ILE A 58 4.08 1.70 40.26
N TRP A 59 4.82 2.46 41.07
CA TRP A 59 6.17 2.89 40.70
C TRP A 59 7.10 1.70 40.41
N ILE A 60 7.08 0.67 41.25
CA ILE A 60 7.86 -0.57 41.05
C ILE A 60 7.46 -1.25 39.75
N ASN A 61 6.16 -1.31 39.45
CA ASN A 61 5.66 -1.88 38.20
C ASN A 61 6.17 -1.11 36.98
N GLU A 62 6.12 0.23 37.01
CA GLU A 62 6.61 1.10 35.93
C GLU A 62 8.13 1.01 35.74
N ASN A 63 8.88 0.73 36.83
CA ASN A 63 10.35 0.67 36.84
C ASN A 63 10.91 -0.76 36.91
N TRP A 64 10.10 -1.80 36.64
CA TRP A 64 10.52 -3.18 36.85
C TRP A 64 11.77 -3.58 36.04
N ASN A 65 11.92 -3.04 34.82
CA ASN A 65 13.07 -3.32 33.98
C ASN A 65 14.40 -2.98 34.67
N THR A 66 14.46 -1.89 35.45
CA THR A 66 15.68 -1.48 36.16
C THR A 66 15.90 -2.28 37.44
N LEU A 67 14.81 -2.70 38.10
CA LEU A 67 14.84 -3.50 39.33
C LEU A 67 15.16 -4.99 39.08
N SER A 68 14.87 -5.52 37.89
CA SER A 68 15.06 -6.93 37.55
C SER A 68 16.52 -7.42 37.71
N LYS A 69 17.50 -6.51 37.69
CA LYS A 69 18.94 -6.82 37.85
C LYS A 69 19.31 -7.37 39.23
N TYR A 70 18.45 -7.16 40.24
CA TYR A 70 18.70 -7.61 41.61
C TYR A 70 18.33 -9.08 41.85
N SER A 71 17.90 -9.83 40.81
CA SER A 71 17.59 -11.27 40.87
C SER A 71 16.54 -11.67 41.92
N ILE A 72 15.67 -10.73 42.31
CA ILE A 72 14.49 -10.95 43.14
C ILE A 72 13.28 -10.98 42.21
N SER A 73 12.32 -11.88 42.44
CA SER A 73 11.12 -11.94 41.61
C SER A 73 10.24 -10.71 41.81
N LYS A 74 9.40 -10.40 40.83
CA LYS A 74 8.49 -9.26 40.90
C LYS A 74 7.48 -9.41 42.04
N ASP A 75 6.99 -10.62 42.22
CA ASP A 75 5.99 -10.93 43.24
C ASP A 75 6.60 -10.77 44.65
N ASP A 76 7.85 -11.22 44.86
CA ASP A 76 8.56 -11.05 46.14
C ASP A 76 8.78 -9.56 46.47
N PHE A 77 9.10 -8.72 45.47
CA PHE A 77 9.23 -7.27 45.67
C PHE A 77 7.90 -6.64 46.09
N LEU A 78 6.80 -7.05 45.46
CA LEU A 78 5.46 -6.52 45.76
C LEU A 78 4.95 -7.01 47.12
N GLU A 79 5.27 -8.25 47.51
CA GLU A 79 4.98 -8.79 48.84
C GLU A 79 5.78 -8.05 49.93
N GLY A 80 7.07 -7.80 49.68
CA GLY A 80 7.92 -7.00 50.58
C GLY A 80 7.38 -5.58 50.82
N VAL A 81 6.71 -4.98 49.82
CA VAL A 81 6.04 -3.68 49.96
C VAL A 81 4.86 -3.71 50.95
N ASP A 82 4.10 -4.82 51.00
CA ASP A 82 2.97 -4.93 51.94
C ASP A 82 3.42 -4.96 53.40
N GLU A 83 4.65 -5.42 53.65
CA GLU A 83 5.24 -5.48 54.98
C GLU A 83 5.94 -4.18 55.40
N LEU A 84 6.07 -3.20 54.50
CA LEU A 84 6.88 -1.98 54.72
C LEU A 84 6.51 -1.18 55.97
N LYS A 85 5.25 -1.21 56.38
CA LYS A 85 4.78 -0.50 57.58
C LYS A 85 5.36 -1.04 58.88
N GLN A 86 5.97 -2.23 58.86
CA GLN A 86 6.57 -2.88 60.03
C GLN A 86 8.08 -2.63 60.14
N PHE A 87 8.72 -2.01 59.14
CA PHE A 87 10.14 -1.70 59.18
C PHE A 87 10.44 -0.38 59.89
N ASN A 88 11.55 -0.33 60.61
CA ASN A 88 12.04 0.89 61.23
C ASN A 88 12.98 1.62 60.26
N LEU A 89 12.42 2.32 59.28
CA LEU A 89 13.18 3.07 58.27
C LEU A 89 14.01 4.24 58.84
N LYS A 90 13.89 4.53 60.15
CA LYS A 90 14.71 5.51 60.87
C LYS A 90 16.17 5.07 61.07
N SER A 91 16.50 3.81 60.77
CA SER A 91 17.88 3.30 60.73
C SER A 91 18.65 3.78 59.48
N PHE A 92 17.94 4.31 58.47
CA PHE A 92 18.49 4.78 57.21
C PHE A 92 18.47 6.30 57.12
N THR A 93 19.45 6.84 56.38
CA THR A 93 19.54 8.26 56.05
C THR A 93 19.30 8.44 54.56
N GLU A 94 18.58 9.49 54.20
CA GLU A 94 18.42 9.91 52.81
C GLU A 94 19.79 10.19 52.17
N ASP A 95 19.96 9.83 50.89
CA ASP A 95 21.14 10.20 50.10
C ASP A 95 20.99 11.64 49.60
N GLU A 96 21.64 12.57 50.29
CA GLU A 96 21.53 14.01 49.99
C GLU A 96 21.97 14.34 48.56
N ASN A 97 22.93 13.60 47.99
CA ASN A 97 23.43 13.85 46.64
C ASN A 97 22.39 13.49 45.56
N SER A 98 21.76 12.32 45.68
CA SER A 98 20.66 11.89 44.82
C SER A 98 19.46 12.83 44.94
N ILE A 99 19.08 13.24 46.15
CA ILE A 99 17.99 14.21 46.36
C ILE A 99 18.34 15.56 45.73
N HIS A 100 19.52 16.11 46.01
CA HIS A 100 19.93 17.42 45.49
C HIS A 100 19.98 17.41 43.95
N THR A 101 20.56 16.36 43.37
CA THR A 101 20.63 16.18 41.91
C THR A 101 19.23 16.04 41.30
N GLY A 102 18.37 15.22 41.91
CA GLY A 102 16.99 15.04 41.50
C GLY A 102 16.23 16.37 41.51
N LYS A 103 16.26 17.10 42.62
CA LYS A 103 15.63 18.43 42.77
C LYS A 103 16.10 19.41 41.69
N ARG A 104 17.42 19.50 41.46
CA ARG A 104 17.98 20.36 40.41
C ARG A 104 17.48 20.02 39.02
N LYS A 105 17.33 18.74 38.68
CA LYS A 105 16.74 18.34 37.38
C LYS A 105 15.28 18.78 37.25
N LEU A 106 14.53 18.73 38.36
CA LEU A 106 13.12 19.12 38.40
C LEU A 106 12.88 20.64 38.31
N GLU A 107 13.90 21.47 38.55
CA GLU A 107 13.84 22.93 38.33
C GLU A 107 13.58 23.29 36.86
N SER A 108 13.95 22.41 35.92
CA SER A 108 13.71 22.57 34.48
C SER A 108 12.26 22.31 34.04
N ILE A 109 11.38 21.93 34.96
CA ILE A 109 9.97 21.61 34.74
C ILE A 109 9.14 22.71 35.39
N SER A 110 8.08 23.19 34.74
CA SER A 110 7.19 24.17 35.38
C SER A 110 6.49 23.54 36.59
N ARG A 111 6.23 24.35 37.63
CA ARG A 111 5.55 23.85 38.83
C ARG A 111 4.17 23.25 38.52
N THR A 112 3.42 23.89 37.61
CA THR A 112 2.15 23.36 37.09
C THR A 112 2.28 21.96 36.51
N GLN A 113 3.30 21.71 35.67
CA GLN A 113 3.54 20.39 35.10
C GLN A 113 3.93 19.37 36.18
N ARG A 114 4.78 19.75 37.15
CA ARG A 114 5.15 18.86 38.25
C ARG A 114 3.94 18.43 39.07
N ILE A 115 3.08 19.39 39.43
CA ILE A 115 1.86 19.12 40.20
C ILE A 115 0.89 18.27 39.37
N TYR A 116 0.77 18.51 38.06
CA TYR A 116 -0.09 17.71 37.20
C TYR A 116 0.38 16.24 37.10
N ILE A 117 1.68 16.01 36.89
CA ILE A 117 2.28 14.67 36.87
C ILE A 117 2.06 13.97 38.21
N LEU A 118 2.26 14.70 39.32
CA LEU A 118 2.04 14.17 40.66
C LEU A 118 0.56 13.84 40.90
N LEU A 119 -0.38 14.70 40.51
CA LEU A 119 -1.82 14.45 40.61
C LEU A 119 -2.23 13.20 39.83
N ASN A 120 -1.74 13.05 38.60
CA ASN A 120 -1.99 11.85 37.78
C ASN A 120 -1.41 10.60 38.43
N PHE A 121 -0.21 10.71 39.00
CA PHE A 121 0.43 9.59 39.69
C PHE A 121 -0.31 9.22 40.98
N LEU A 122 -0.73 10.18 41.80
CA LEU A 122 -1.47 9.95 43.04
C LEU A 122 -2.84 9.31 42.83
N ASN A 123 -3.44 9.47 41.65
CA ASN A 123 -4.70 8.83 41.28
C ASN A 123 -4.52 7.52 40.49
N SER A 124 -3.28 7.04 40.32
CA SER A 124 -3.00 5.86 39.49
C SER A 124 -3.39 4.52 40.15
N ASP A 125 -3.67 4.52 41.45
CA ASP A 125 -4.18 3.37 42.21
C ASP A 125 -5.64 3.05 41.91
N LYS A 126 -6.40 4.02 41.40
CA LYS A 126 -7.76 3.82 40.91
C LYS A 126 -7.69 3.18 39.51
N PRO A 127 -8.48 2.13 39.25
CA PRO A 127 -8.52 1.54 37.91
C PRO A 127 -8.98 2.60 36.90
N LYS A 128 -8.24 2.75 35.81
CA LYS A 128 -8.64 3.64 34.71
C LYS A 128 -9.87 3.07 34.04
N GLU A 129 -11.04 3.61 34.38
CA GLU A 129 -12.29 3.26 33.72
C GLU A 129 -12.21 3.62 32.22
N LYS A 130 -12.71 2.72 31.38
CA LYS A 130 -12.76 2.89 29.93
C LYS A 130 -14.21 3.12 29.51
N TYR A 131 -14.43 4.07 28.60
CA TYR A 131 -15.70 4.23 27.90
C TYR A 131 -15.65 3.42 26.60
N LEU A 132 -16.52 2.41 26.50
CA LEU A 132 -16.53 1.42 25.42
C LEU A 132 -17.35 1.92 24.22
N ILE A 133 -16.73 2.72 23.37
CA ILE A 133 -17.38 3.38 22.21
C ILE A 133 -18.08 2.36 21.30
N LYS A 134 -17.49 1.17 21.09
CA LYS A 134 -18.09 0.15 20.23
C LYS A 134 -19.44 -0.37 20.72
N GLU A 135 -19.72 -0.34 22.03
CA GLU A 135 -21.01 -0.77 22.57
C GLU A 135 -22.13 0.17 22.12
N ASP A 136 -21.85 1.48 22.08
CA ASP A 136 -22.81 2.49 21.60
C ASP A 136 -22.97 2.52 20.08
N LEU A 137 -21.96 2.06 19.33
CA LEU A 137 -22.03 1.95 17.87
C LEU A 137 -22.74 0.68 17.38
N GLY A 138 -22.81 -0.36 18.21
CA GLY A 138 -23.40 -1.65 17.89
C GLY A 138 -22.60 -2.48 16.89
N PHE A 139 -23.11 -3.68 16.56
CA PHE A 139 -22.38 -4.70 15.78
C PHE A 139 -21.97 -4.26 14.37
N ALA A 140 -22.74 -3.37 13.73
CA ALA A 140 -22.44 -2.88 12.38
C ALA A 140 -21.11 -2.11 12.30
N ALA A 141 -20.59 -1.60 13.43
CA ALA A 141 -19.30 -0.95 13.51
C ALA A 141 -18.14 -1.85 13.07
N ASN A 142 -18.22 -3.16 13.34
CA ASN A 142 -17.17 -4.12 12.97
C ASN A 142 -17.08 -4.34 11.45
N SER A 143 -18.12 -3.99 10.71
CA SER A 143 -18.15 -4.11 9.25
C SER A 143 -17.59 -2.89 8.52
N VAL A 144 -17.47 -1.75 9.22
CA VAL A 144 -17.09 -0.46 8.61
C VAL A 144 -15.79 0.11 9.17
N PHE A 145 -15.39 -0.25 10.39
CA PHE A 145 -14.13 0.19 10.98
C PHE A 145 -13.12 -0.96 11.05
N SER A 146 -11.93 -0.74 10.51
CA SER A 146 -10.84 -1.71 10.61
C SER A 146 -10.41 -1.93 12.07
N ASN A 147 -9.80 -3.08 12.35
CA ASN A 147 -9.23 -3.38 13.67
C ASN A 147 -8.11 -2.41 14.10
N ASN A 148 -7.49 -1.69 13.16
CA ASN A 148 -6.47 -0.69 13.45
C ASN A 148 -7.09 0.64 13.92
N SER A 149 -8.40 0.83 13.74
CA SER A 149 -9.10 2.01 14.25
C SER A 149 -9.14 1.95 15.77
N GLN A 150 -8.64 2.99 16.45
CA GLN A 150 -8.62 3.11 17.91
C GLN A 150 -9.98 3.52 18.48
N ILE A 151 -11.05 2.93 17.97
CA ILE A 151 -12.44 3.25 18.32
C ILE A 151 -13.04 2.27 19.35
N THR A 152 -12.25 1.33 19.86
CA THR A 152 -12.74 0.34 20.83
C THR A 152 -13.13 1.01 22.14
N SER A 153 -12.26 1.88 22.66
CA SER A 153 -12.48 2.58 23.92
C SER A 153 -11.64 3.83 24.03
N ILE A 154 -12.10 4.78 24.84
CA ILE A 154 -11.33 5.94 25.32
C ILE A 154 -11.26 5.90 26.85
N ASP A 155 -10.23 6.48 27.46
CA ASP A 155 -10.22 6.66 28.92
C ASP A 155 -11.43 7.49 29.33
N LYS A 156 -12.21 7.01 30.29
CA LYS A 156 -13.47 7.66 30.72
C LYS A 156 -13.22 9.08 31.19
N ILE A 157 -12.04 9.36 31.78
CA ILE A 157 -11.65 10.71 32.19
C ILE A 157 -11.76 11.70 31.02
N TYR A 158 -11.49 11.27 29.77
CA TYR A 158 -11.60 12.11 28.58
C TYR A 158 -13.00 12.08 27.92
N THR A 159 -14.03 11.73 28.68
CA THR A 159 -15.44 11.90 28.27
C THR A 159 -16.07 13.07 29.01
N LYS A 160 -17.20 13.58 28.53
CA LYS A 160 -17.89 14.70 29.19
C LYS A 160 -18.31 14.34 30.62
N VAL A 161 -18.71 13.09 30.86
CA VAL A 161 -19.03 12.57 32.20
C VAL A 161 -17.77 12.52 33.07
N GLY A 162 -16.68 11.93 32.57
CA GLY A 162 -15.43 11.88 33.33
C GLY A 162 -14.81 13.26 33.59
N MET A 163 -15.05 14.24 32.71
CA MET A 163 -14.68 15.63 32.97
C MET A 163 -15.47 16.23 34.13
N MET A 164 -16.77 15.94 34.25
CA MET A 164 -17.55 16.40 35.41
C MET A 164 -16.98 15.83 36.71
N ASP A 165 -16.63 14.54 36.72
CA ASP A 165 -15.99 13.87 37.88
C ASP A 165 -14.63 14.51 38.20
N PHE A 166 -13.79 14.75 37.18
CA PHE A 166 -12.50 15.41 37.33
C PHE A 166 -12.64 16.83 37.94
N LEU A 167 -13.57 17.64 37.41
CA LEU A 167 -13.82 19.00 37.89
C LEU A 167 -14.35 19.03 39.34
N ASN A 168 -15.15 18.03 39.74
CA ASN A 168 -15.66 17.91 41.11
C ASN A 168 -14.51 17.78 42.13
N ASP A 169 -13.53 16.92 41.85
CA ASP A 169 -12.47 16.60 42.80
C ASP A 169 -11.22 17.50 42.65
N LEU A 170 -11.12 18.27 41.56
CA LEU A 170 -9.90 18.96 41.16
C LEU A 170 -9.30 19.82 42.27
N ASN A 171 -10.10 20.63 42.96
CA ASN A 171 -9.59 21.53 44.01
C ASN A 171 -8.93 20.77 45.16
N GLN A 172 -9.53 19.68 45.63
CA GLN A 172 -8.99 18.84 46.70
C GLN A 172 -7.73 18.09 46.26
N GLN A 173 -7.73 17.56 45.02
CA GLN A 173 -6.59 16.83 44.48
C GLN A 173 -5.39 17.76 44.25
N VAL A 174 -5.63 18.98 43.78
CA VAL A 174 -4.58 20.00 43.60
C VAL A 174 -4.00 20.43 44.95
N ASP A 175 -4.81 20.63 45.99
CA ASP A 175 -4.29 20.93 47.33
C ASP A 175 -3.37 19.84 47.85
N THR A 176 -3.78 18.58 47.68
CA THR A 176 -2.99 17.41 48.08
C THR A 176 -1.66 17.36 47.34
N ALA A 177 -1.69 17.54 46.01
CA ALA A 177 -0.49 17.52 45.18
C ALA A 177 0.44 18.72 45.45
N ILE A 178 -0.08 19.92 45.72
CA ILE A 178 0.71 21.10 46.13
C ILE A 178 1.44 20.84 47.44
N ASN A 179 0.75 20.27 48.43
CA ASN A 179 1.33 19.98 49.74
C ASN A 179 2.45 18.94 49.64
N ILE A 180 2.27 17.91 48.83
CA ILE A 180 3.29 16.89 48.57
C ILE A 180 4.46 17.49 47.79
N GLU A 181 4.21 18.27 46.74
CA GLU A 181 5.28 18.89 45.93
C GLU A 181 6.14 19.87 46.74
N SER A 182 5.51 20.68 47.59
CA SER A 182 6.21 21.66 48.45
C SER A 182 7.08 20.96 49.48
N TRP A 183 6.55 19.90 50.12
CA TRP A 183 7.31 19.03 51.02
C TRP A 183 8.46 18.34 50.27
N MET A 184 8.20 17.71 49.13
CA MET A 184 9.18 16.96 48.33
C MET A 184 10.35 17.82 47.84
N LEU A 185 10.16 19.13 47.67
CA LEU A 185 11.22 20.05 47.25
C LEU A 185 11.81 20.89 48.39
N ASP A 186 11.29 20.77 49.62
CA ASP A 186 11.61 21.64 50.77
C ASP A 186 11.45 23.14 50.46
N ASN A 187 10.46 23.48 49.64
CA ASN A 187 10.25 24.84 49.13
C ASN A 187 8.84 25.35 49.44
N ASN A 188 8.77 26.55 50.03
CA ASN A 188 7.53 27.28 50.25
C ASN A 188 7.28 28.26 49.09
N PHE A 189 6.81 27.74 47.97
CA PHE A 189 6.48 28.55 46.81
C PHE A 189 5.27 29.47 47.09
N LYS A 190 5.36 30.74 46.69
CA LYS A 190 4.32 31.76 46.87
C LYS A 190 3.31 31.86 45.71
N GLU A 191 3.30 30.93 44.77
CA GLU A 191 2.40 31.01 43.62
C GLU A 191 0.93 30.85 44.04
N ASN A 192 0.06 31.58 43.33
CA ASN A 192 -1.38 31.56 43.57
C ASN A 192 -1.98 30.21 43.16
N LYS A 193 -2.65 29.53 44.10
CA LYS A 193 -3.37 28.26 43.87
C LYS A 193 -4.28 28.34 42.63
N ASN A 194 -5.02 29.42 42.45
CA ASN A 194 -5.94 29.55 41.31
C ASN A 194 -5.19 29.55 39.97
N THR A 195 -3.98 30.13 39.92
CA THR A 195 -3.12 30.08 38.72
C THR A 195 -2.65 28.66 38.44
N LEU A 196 -2.29 27.90 39.48
CA LEU A 196 -1.90 26.50 39.35
C LEU A 196 -3.06 25.61 38.90
N THR A 197 -4.22 25.72 39.56
CA THR A 197 -5.44 24.96 39.20
C THR A 197 -5.87 25.26 37.77
N MET A 198 -5.83 26.52 37.34
CA MET A 198 -6.11 26.88 35.95
C MET A 198 -5.09 26.28 34.97
N GLY A 199 -3.80 26.29 35.31
CA GLY A 199 -2.77 25.66 34.49
C GLY A 199 -2.96 24.14 34.36
N ILE A 200 -3.35 23.47 35.45
CA ILE A 200 -3.67 22.04 35.47
C ILE A 200 -4.89 21.74 34.61
N LEU A 201 -5.95 22.54 34.73
CA LEU A 201 -7.14 22.43 33.88
C LEU A 201 -6.77 22.53 32.40
N LYS A 202 -5.87 23.46 32.03
CA LYS A 202 -5.39 23.61 30.64
C LYS A 202 -4.62 22.38 30.15
N LEU A 203 -3.74 21.80 30.96
CA LEU A 203 -3.02 20.57 30.61
C LEU A 203 -3.99 19.41 30.40
N TYR A 204 -4.94 19.23 31.31
CA TYR A 204 -5.99 18.23 31.21
C TYR A 204 -6.85 18.42 29.94
N LEU A 205 -7.30 19.65 29.64
CA LEU A 205 -8.08 19.94 28.44
C LEU A 205 -7.28 19.68 27.14
N SER A 206 -5.96 19.88 27.17
CA SER A 206 -5.09 19.52 26.06
C SER A 206 -5.06 18.01 25.82
N GLU A 207 -4.93 17.21 26.88
CA GLU A 207 -4.99 15.74 26.77
C GLU A 207 -6.37 15.24 26.33
N TYR A 208 -7.43 15.86 26.88
CA TYR A 208 -8.81 15.61 26.47
C TYR A 208 -9.01 15.82 24.98
N GLN A 209 -8.56 16.97 24.45
CA GLN A 209 -8.63 17.27 23.03
C GLN A 209 -7.83 16.25 22.20
N ASN A 210 -6.60 15.94 22.63
CA ASN A 210 -5.74 14.98 21.94
C ASN A 210 -6.34 13.58 21.88
N ALA A 211 -7.01 13.11 22.94
CA ALA A 211 -7.64 11.80 22.97
C ALA A 211 -8.70 11.64 21.87
N TRP A 212 -9.56 12.65 21.69
CA TRP A 212 -10.57 12.66 20.61
C TRP A 212 -9.97 12.89 19.22
N GLN A 213 -8.94 13.73 19.10
CA GLN A 213 -8.23 13.94 17.84
C GLN A 213 -7.52 12.66 17.37
N ASN A 214 -6.86 11.94 18.27
CA ASN A 214 -6.21 10.67 17.96
C ASN A 214 -7.21 9.60 17.53
N LEU A 215 -8.37 9.54 18.19
CA LEU A 215 -9.45 8.65 17.78
C LEU A 215 -9.89 8.93 16.34
N LEU A 216 -10.18 10.19 16.00
CA LEU A 216 -10.56 10.61 14.65
C LEU A 216 -9.43 10.33 13.63
N ALA A 217 -8.19 10.60 14.02
CA ALA A 217 -7.00 10.32 13.21
C ALA A 217 -6.81 8.82 12.91
N SER A 218 -7.31 7.95 13.79
CA SER A 218 -7.17 6.49 13.63
C SER A 218 -8.19 5.86 12.68
N LEU A 219 -9.23 6.60 12.24
CA LEU A 219 -10.33 6.03 11.46
C LEU A 219 -9.87 5.46 10.12
N GLN A 220 -10.22 4.18 9.87
CA GLN A 220 -9.93 3.48 8.62
C GLN A 220 -11.07 2.50 8.27
N PRO A 221 -11.49 2.42 6.99
CA PRO A 221 -12.49 1.45 6.54
C PRO A 221 -11.94 0.03 6.52
N VAL A 222 -12.82 -0.98 6.49
CA VAL A 222 -12.40 -2.38 6.38
C VAL A 222 -11.94 -2.66 4.95
N ARG A 223 -10.87 -3.45 4.78
CA ARG A 223 -10.45 -3.95 3.46
C ARG A 223 -11.03 -5.34 3.25
N TYR A 224 -11.96 -5.47 2.31
CA TYR A 224 -12.53 -6.76 1.93
C TYR A 224 -11.87 -7.32 0.67
N ASN A 225 -11.83 -8.66 0.59
CA ASN A 225 -11.34 -9.38 -0.58
C ASN A 225 -12.48 -9.90 -1.48
N THR A 226 -13.73 -9.82 -1.01
CA THR A 226 -14.91 -10.25 -1.77
C THR A 226 -15.82 -9.07 -2.08
N LYS A 227 -16.42 -9.12 -3.27
CA LYS A 227 -17.31 -8.07 -3.75
C LYS A 227 -18.53 -7.94 -2.84
N GLU A 228 -19.08 -9.07 -2.40
CA GLU A 228 -20.28 -9.16 -1.56
C GLU A 228 -20.06 -8.45 -0.22
N ALA A 229 -18.89 -8.64 0.40
CA ALA A 229 -18.58 -8.01 1.68
C ALA A 229 -18.34 -6.50 1.54
N MET A 230 -17.66 -6.05 0.48
CA MET A 230 -17.50 -4.63 0.17
C MET A 230 -18.86 -3.95 -0.09
N VAL A 231 -19.71 -4.56 -0.91
CA VAL A 231 -21.08 -4.06 -1.18
C VAL A 231 -21.89 -4.01 0.11
N ASN A 232 -21.75 -4.98 1.02
CA ASN A 232 -22.41 -4.95 2.31
C ASN A 232 -21.94 -3.77 3.19
N GLU A 233 -20.64 -3.48 3.25
CA GLU A 233 -20.11 -2.29 3.95
C GLU A 233 -20.67 -0.99 3.35
N LEU A 234 -20.67 -0.85 2.03
CA LEU A 234 -21.27 0.30 1.34
C LEU A 234 -22.76 0.44 1.66
N ASN A 235 -23.50 -0.68 1.69
CA ASN A 235 -24.93 -0.67 2.04
C ASN A 235 -25.19 -0.36 3.52
N ILE A 236 -24.24 -0.61 4.43
CA ILE A 236 -24.32 -0.17 5.82
C ILE A 236 -24.09 1.34 5.89
N LEU A 237 -23.06 1.83 5.21
CA LEU A 237 -22.68 3.26 5.21
C LEU A 237 -23.64 4.14 4.42
N SER A 238 -24.38 3.60 3.45
CA SER A 238 -25.38 4.35 2.70
C SER A 238 -26.64 4.67 3.49
N LYS A 239 -26.84 4.03 4.66
CA LYS A 239 -27.97 4.33 5.53
C LYS A 239 -27.78 5.68 6.22
N LYS A 240 -28.90 6.37 6.47
CA LYS A 240 -28.91 7.64 7.20
C LYS A 240 -28.35 7.51 8.61
N GLU A 241 -28.81 6.51 9.35
CA GLU A 241 -28.23 6.11 10.64
C GLU A 241 -27.23 4.99 10.39
N ASN A 242 -25.97 5.36 10.19
CA ASN A 242 -24.85 4.43 10.03
C ASN A 242 -23.83 4.58 11.19
N PRO A 243 -22.87 3.64 11.34
CA PRO A 243 -21.93 3.69 12.46
C PRO A 243 -21.02 4.93 12.44
N LEU A 244 -20.67 5.46 11.27
CA LEU A 244 -19.87 6.69 11.19
C LEU A 244 -20.66 7.90 11.69
N TYR A 245 -21.92 8.04 11.29
CA TYR A 245 -22.79 9.10 11.82
C TYR A 245 -23.00 8.95 13.33
N SER A 246 -23.17 7.72 13.82
CA SER A 246 -23.27 7.44 15.26
C SER A 246 -22.01 7.84 16.03
N LEU A 247 -20.83 7.54 15.46
CA LEU A 247 -19.56 7.99 16.03
C LEU A 247 -19.46 9.52 16.06
N LEU A 248 -19.88 10.21 15.00
CA LEU A 248 -19.88 11.68 14.97
C LEU A 248 -20.80 12.27 16.06
N LYS A 249 -21.94 11.65 16.35
CA LYS A 249 -22.81 12.04 17.48
C LYS A 249 -22.07 11.90 18.82
N ILE A 250 -21.37 10.79 19.05
CA ILE A 250 -20.58 10.56 20.27
C ILE A 250 -19.44 11.58 20.40
N VAL A 251 -18.70 11.84 19.33
CA VAL A 251 -17.64 12.86 19.30
C VAL A 251 -18.24 14.23 19.63
N SER A 252 -19.36 14.59 18.98
CA SER A 252 -20.00 15.89 19.18
C SER A 252 -20.53 16.08 20.60
N SER A 253 -21.12 15.04 21.20
CA SER A 253 -21.65 15.12 22.58
C SER A 253 -20.53 15.26 23.61
N ASN A 254 -19.35 14.69 23.35
CA ASN A 254 -18.20 14.75 24.25
C ASN A 254 -17.27 15.95 24.01
N THR A 255 -17.32 16.60 22.84
CA THR A 255 -16.39 17.70 22.53
C THR A 255 -17.05 19.07 22.45
N ASN A 256 -18.39 19.14 22.49
CA ASN A 256 -19.09 20.40 22.69
C ASN A 256 -19.14 20.73 24.20
N LEU A 257 -18.09 21.42 24.67
CA LEU A 257 -17.90 21.74 26.08
C LEU A 257 -18.59 23.04 26.51
N ASN A 258 -19.16 23.81 25.58
CA ASN A 258 -19.95 25.00 25.89
C ASN A 258 -21.38 24.61 26.35
N ASP A 259 -21.43 23.80 27.39
CA ASP A 259 -22.62 23.21 27.99
C ASP A 259 -22.88 23.85 29.37
N ALA A 260 -24.14 24.18 29.66
CA ALA A 260 -24.51 24.89 30.88
C ALA A 260 -24.17 24.11 32.17
N VAL A 261 -24.37 22.79 32.16
CA VAL A 261 -24.09 21.93 33.34
C VAL A 261 -22.59 21.86 33.57
N LEU A 262 -21.82 21.62 32.51
CA LEU A 262 -20.37 21.53 32.59
C LEU A 262 -19.72 22.86 33.01
N LEU A 263 -20.20 23.99 32.48
CA LEU A 263 -19.73 25.32 32.87
C LEU A 263 -20.07 25.65 34.33
N THR A 264 -21.27 25.29 34.80
CA THR A 264 -21.65 25.47 36.21
C THR A 264 -20.70 24.71 37.12
N GLN A 265 -20.41 23.45 36.77
CA GLN A 265 -19.46 22.63 37.51
C GLN A 265 -18.06 23.24 37.53
N ALA A 266 -17.58 23.74 36.39
CA ALA A 266 -16.27 24.35 36.29
C ALA A 266 -16.19 25.67 37.08
N TYR A 267 -17.26 26.48 37.13
CA TYR A 267 -17.28 27.73 37.89
C TYR A 267 -17.23 27.51 39.41
N ASN A 268 -17.71 26.36 39.90
CA ASN A 268 -17.57 25.98 41.30
C ASN A 268 -16.11 25.81 41.75
N LEU A 269 -15.15 25.78 40.82
CA LEU A 269 -13.73 25.79 41.15
C LEU A 269 -13.25 27.11 41.76
N GLY A 270 -14.00 28.20 41.63
CA GLY A 270 -13.62 29.53 42.12
C GLY A 270 -12.55 30.24 41.26
N LEU A 271 -12.35 29.78 40.02
CA LEU A 271 -11.41 30.38 39.05
C LEU A 271 -12.10 31.48 38.22
N ASN A 272 -11.33 32.16 37.37
CA ASN A 272 -11.88 33.15 36.44
C ASN A 272 -12.84 32.49 35.43
N ALA A 273 -14.13 32.81 35.52
CA ALA A 273 -15.17 32.22 34.67
C ALA A 273 -14.96 32.51 33.17
N GLY A 274 -14.47 33.70 32.82
CA GLY A 274 -14.17 34.07 31.43
C GLY A 274 -13.04 33.22 30.85
N GLU A 275 -11.99 32.96 31.64
CA GLU A 275 -10.88 32.12 31.24
C GLU A 275 -11.29 30.64 31.09
N ILE A 276 -12.07 30.09 32.02
CA ILE A 276 -12.64 28.72 31.89
C ILE A 276 -13.41 28.61 30.57
N ARG A 277 -14.36 29.53 30.36
CA ARG A 277 -15.20 29.53 29.16
C ARG A 277 -14.37 29.61 27.89
N SER A 278 -13.33 30.44 27.87
CA SER A 278 -12.42 30.56 26.73
C SER A 278 -11.69 29.25 26.41
N ASN A 279 -11.18 28.53 27.42
CA ASN A 279 -10.52 27.24 27.20
C ASN A 279 -11.50 26.15 26.71
N PHE A 280 -12.71 26.11 27.26
CA PHE A 280 -13.74 25.14 26.83
C PHE A 280 -14.22 25.42 25.39
N ILE A 281 -14.37 26.69 25.03
CA ILE A 281 -14.61 27.12 23.64
C ILE A 281 -13.43 26.73 22.76
N GLY A 282 -12.19 26.88 23.24
CA GLY A 282 -10.99 26.45 22.52
C GLY A 282 -11.05 24.98 22.08
N VAL A 283 -11.34 24.07 23.02
CA VAL A 283 -11.53 22.64 22.71
C VAL A 283 -12.72 22.44 21.77
N SER A 284 -13.87 23.08 22.03
CA SER A 284 -15.06 22.93 21.18
C SER A 284 -14.82 23.42 19.74
N ASN A 285 -14.03 24.48 19.58
CA ASN A 285 -13.66 25.04 18.28
C ASN A 285 -12.80 24.07 17.46
N ALA A 286 -11.93 23.30 18.10
CA ALA A 286 -11.14 22.26 17.44
C ALA A 286 -12.00 21.17 16.77
N PHE A 287 -13.25 21.00 17.20
CA PHE A 287 -14.19 20.01 16.65
C PHE A 287 -15.41 20.63 15.94
N THR A 288 -15.42 21.94 15.71
CA THR A 288 -16.59 22.64 15.14
C THR A 288 -17.05 22.08 13.79
N GLN A 289 -16.12 21.62 12.95
CA GLN A 289 -16.49 21.01 11.68
C GLN A 289 -17.30 19.71 11.88
N TYR A 290 -16.94 18.90 12.87
CA TYR A 290 -17.68 17.68 13.23
C TYR A 290 -19.04 17.99 13.86
N HIS A 291 -19.12 19.00 14.74
CA HIS A 291 -20.39 19.45 15.33
C HIS A 291 -21.38 19.92 14.26
N LYS A 292 -20.89 20.67 13.25
CA LYS A 292 -21.71 21.14 12.13
C LYS A 292 -22.30 19.98 11.33
N LEU A 293 -21.55 18.90 11.10
CA LEU A 293 -22.04 17.72 10.37
C LEU A 293 -23.21 17.04 11.10
N VAL A 294 -23.16 16.97 12.43
CA VAL A 294 -24.24 16.40 13.26
C VAL A 294 -25.44 17.34 13.33
N ASN A 295 -25.20 18.62 13.61
CA ASN A 295 -26.26 19.61 13.83
C ASN A 295 -27.07 19.89 12.55
N LYS A 296 -26.42 19.97 11.38
CA LYS A 296 -27.11 20.15 10.09
C LYS A 296 -28.02 18.96 9.72
N ASN A 297 -27.77 17.79 10.30
CA ASN A 297 -28.57 16.59 10.07
C ASN A 297 -29.77 16.46 11.01
N THR A 298 -29.82 17.25 12.09
CA THR A 298 -30.90 17.22 13.08
C THR A 298 -32.04 18.14 12.66
N LEU A 299 -33.28 17.64 12.58
CA LEU A 299 -34.47 18.42 12.19
C LEU A 299 -34.86 19.53 13.20
N LEU A 300 -34.10 19.70 14.28
CA LEU A 300 -34.43 20.53 15.43
C LEU A 300 -33.42 21.65 15.67
N SER A 301 -32.83 22.25 14.62
CA SER A 301 -32.05 23.49 14.77
C SER A 301 -32.95 24.70 15.07
N VAL A 302 -33.71 24.62 16.15
CA VAL A 302 -34.48 25.71 16.73
C VAL A 302 -33.63 26.23 17.89
N GLY A 303 -32.77 27.23 17.62
CA GLY A 303 -32.01 27.82 18.73
C GLY A 303 -30.98 28.89 18.40
N ASN A 304 -30.42 28.95 17.19
CA ASN A 304 -29.49 30.03 16.79
C ASN A 304 -29.44 30.18 15.26
N ILE A 305 -30.60 30.38 14.64
CA ILE A 305 -30.64 30.84 13.25
C ILE A 305 -30.42 32.35 13.27
N GLU A 306 -29.26 32.80 12.80
CA GLU A 306 -29.12 34.17 12.31
C GLU A 306 -30.14 34.35 11.18
N VAL A 307 -31.22 35.06 11.51
CA VAL A 307 -32.30 35.37 10.57
C VAL A 307 -31.72 36.25 9.47
N GLY A 308 -31.56 35.73 8.26
CA GLY A 308 -31.20 36.57 7.10
C GLY A 308 -30.29 36.01 6.01
N LYS A 309 -29.84 34.75 6.06
CA LYS A 309 -29.17 34.11 4.91
C LYS A 309 -29.85 32.78 4.56
N GLY A 310 -30.89 32.85 3.74
CA GLY A 310 -31.33 31.67 3.00
C GLY A 310 -30.36 31.38 1.87
N THR A 311 -30.02 30.10 1.64
CA THR A 311 -29.93 29.39 0.34
C THR A 311 -29.02 28.14 0.48
N ASP A 312 -29.55 26.98 0.08
CA ASP A 312 -28.85 25.70 -0.17
C ASP A 312 -28.01 25.06 0.96
N ASP A 313 -28.64 24.75 2.11
CA ASP A 313 -28.04 23.87 3.12
C ASP A 313 -28.13 22.39 2.67
N GLU A 314 -27.32 22.01 1.69
CA GLU A 314 -27.08 20.61 1.34
C GLU A 314 -26.59 19.84 2.58
N LYS A 315 -27.39 18.87 3.04
CA LYS A 315 -26.98 17.90 4.07
C LYS A 315 -25.92 16.99 3.48
N ILE A 316 -24.66 17.40 3.58
CA ILE A 316 -23.52 16.71 2.97
C ILE A 316 -23.49 15.21 3.30
N LEU A 317 -23.89 14.81 4.52
CA LEU A 317 -23.96 13.39 4.90
C LEU A 317 -25.06 12.64 4.13
N ASP A 318 -26.21 13.25 3.84
CA ASP A 318 -27.26 12.64 3.01
C ASP A 318 -26.81 12.52 1.55
N ILE A 319 -26.02 13.49 1.05
CA ILE A 319 -25.38 13.42 -0.27
C ILE A 319 -24.38 12.26 -0.31
N LEU A 320 -23.55 12.10 0.72
CA LEU A 320 -22.59 11.00 0.79
C LEU A 320 -23.29 9.64 0.84
N ASN A 321 -24.36 9.51 1.63
CA ASN A 321 -25.18 8.30 1.66
C ASN A 321 -25.70 7.91 0.27
N THR A 322 -26.16 8.90 -0.50
CA THR A 322 -26.60 8.73 -1.89
C THR A 322 -25.44 8.35 -2.81
N ASN A 323 -24.29 9.03 -2.69
CA ASN A 323 -23.10 8.73 -3.49
C ASN A 323 -22.56 7.31 -3.23
N ILE A 324 -22.56 6.86 -1.97
CA ILE A 324 -22.18 5.50 -1.57
C ILE A 324 -23.14 4.47 -2.19
N THR A 325 -24.45 4.76 -2.21
CA THR A 325 -25.43 3.93 -2.91
C THR A 325 -25.11 3.83 -4.40
N ASN A 326 -24.81 4.95 -5.05
CA ASN A 326 -24.48 4.99 -6.47
C ASN A 326 -23.19 4.22 -6.78
N MET A 327 -22.16 4.31 -5.92
CA MET A 327 -20.95 3.50 -6.04
C MET A 327 -21.24 2.00 -5.89
N SER A 328 -22.05 1.61 -4.90
CA SER A 328 -22.47 0.22 -4.68
C SER A 328 -23.17 -0.34 -5.92
N ASN A 329 -24.14 0.40 -6.47
CA ASN A 329 -24.83 0.04 -7.71
C ASN A 329 -23.87 -0.06 -8.89
N LYS A 330 -22.93 0.89 -9.02
CA LYS A 330 -21.92 0.87 -10.10
C LYS A 330 -21.06 -0.40 -10.05
N ILE A 331 -20.64 -0.86 -8.87
CA ILE A 331 -19.87 -2.09 -8.71
C ILE A 331 -20.71 -3.32 -9.09
N ILE A 332 -21.99 -3.34 -8.69
CA ILE A 332 -22.91 -4.42 -9.04
C ILE A 332 -23.10 -4.47 -10.56
N ASP A 333 -23.51 -3.36 -11.17
CA ASP A 333 -23.82 -3.26 -12.59
C ASP A 333 -22.60 -3.53 -13.48
N PHE A 334 -21.42 -3.08 -13.09
CA PHE A 334 -20.20 -3.29 -13.88
C PHE A 334 -19.93 -4.79 -14.14
N SER A 335 -20.21 -5.63 -13.14
CA SER A 335 -20.01 -7.08 -13.24
C SER A 335 -21.15 -7.84 -13.93
N SER A 336 -22.38 -7.31 -13.94
CA SER A 336 -23.58 -8.01 -14.41
C SER A 336 -24.14 -7.50 -15.73
N ASN A 337 -23.84 -6.25 -16.11
CA ASN A 337 -24.42 -5.61 -17.29
C ASN A 337 -23.72 -6.08 -18.57
N ASN A 338 -24.43 -6.83 -19.42
CA ASN A 338 -23.90 -7.33 -20.69
C ASN A 338 -24.08 -6.34 -21.87
N ASN A 339 -24.70 -5.18 -21.65
CA ASN A 339 -24.93 -4.19 -22.72
C ASN A 339 -23.69 -3.35 -23.04
N GLN A 340 -22.69 -3.33 -22.15
CA GLN A 340 -21.42 -2.65 -22.40
C GLN A 340 -20.41 -3.62 -23.00
N SER A 341 -19.67 -3.16 -24.00
CA SER A 341 -18.59 -3.93 -24.61
C SER A 341 -17.44 -4.17 -23.62
N ALA A 342 -16.67 -5.24 -23.83
CA ALA A 342 -15.46 -5.50 -23.05
C ALA A 342 -14.46 -4.33 -23.12
N GLU A 343 -14.37 -3.66 -24.28
CA GLU A 343 -13.53 -2.48 -24.49
C GLU A 343 -13.92 -1.31 -23.59
N GLU A 344 -15.19 -0.95 -23.54
CA GLU A 344 -15.68 0.12 -22.67
C GLU A 344 -15.44 -0.20 -21.21
N LYS A 345 -15.69 -1.45 -20.79
CA LYS A 345 -15.47 -1.90 -19.41
C LYS A 345 -14.00 -1.86 -19.02
N ILE A 346 -13.11 -2.39 -19.87
CA ILE A 346 -11.66 -2.39 -19.62
C ILE A 346 -11.16 -0.95 -19.55
N SER A 347 -11.56 -0.08 -20.49
CA SER A 347 -11.17 1.33 -20.48
C SER A 347 -11.60 2.05 -19.19
N TYR A 348 -12.85 1.82 -18.75
CA TYR A 348 -13.35 2.37 -17.49
C TYR A 348 -12.56 1.87 -16.27
N ALA A 349 -12.33 0.56 -16.17
CA ALA A 349 -11.59 -0.05 -15.06
C ALA A 349 -10.15 0.45 -14.93
N LEU A 350 -9.52 0.85 -16.03
CA LEU A 350 -8.18 1.43 -16.04
C LEU A 350 -8.16 2.92 -15.64
N GLY A 351 -9.33 3.50 -15.39
CA GLY A 351 -9.51 4.90 -15.03
C GLY A 351 -9.64 5.83 -16.23
N GLY A 352 -9.84 5.30 -17.43
CA GLY A 352 -10.36 6.09 -18.55
C GLY A 352 -11.84 6.43 -18.33
N ASN A 353 -12.33 7.47 -19.01
CA ASN A 353 -13.77 7.74 -19.17
C ASN A 353 -14.59 7.97 -17.88
N LYS A 354 -13.98 8.46 -16.79
CA LYS A 354 -14.76 9.02 -15.67
C LYS A 354 -15.17 10.45 -16.00
N ASP A 355 -16.40 10.62 -16.47
CA ASP A 355 -16.98 11.95 -16.61
C ASP A 355 -17.34 12.56 -15.24
N ALA A 356 -17.81 13.82 -15.24
CA ALA A 356 -18.15 14.54 -14.02
C ALA A 356 -19.35 13.93 -13.26
N ASN A 357 -20.15 13.06 -13.89
CA ASN A 357 -21.31 12.40 -13.31
C ASN A 357 -20.99 10.97 -12.84
N ASP A 358 -19.76 10.48 -13.04
CA ASP A 358 -19.34 9.16 -12.57
C ASP A 358 -19.50 9.04 -11.04
N PRO A 359 -20.11 7.96 -10.52
CA PRO A 359 -20.35 7.81 -9.08
C PRO A 359 -19.11 7.95 -8.20
N PHE A 360 -17.94 7.46 -8.65
CA PHE A 360 -16.70 7.60 -7.90
C PHE A 360 -16.13 9.02 -8.00
N ALA A 361 -16.24 9.67 -9.16
CA ALA A 361 -15.82 11.07 -9.33
C ALA A 361 -16.66 12.03 -8.47
N VAL A 362 -17.98 11.89 -8.50
CA VAL A 362 -18.91 12.68 -7.68
C VAL A 362 -18.65 12.47 -6.19
N PHE A 363 -18.46 11.22 -5.76
CA PHE A 363 -18.12 10.92 -4.37
C PHE A 363 -16.81 11.60 -3.95
N GLN A 364 -15.75 11.47 -4.77
CA GLN A 364 -14.46 12.08 -4.47
C GLN A 364 -14.53 13.61 -4.37
N MET A 365 -15.38 14.26 -5.17
CA MET A 365 -15.59 15.71 -5.09
C MET A 365 -16.28 16.13 -3.79
N ASN A 366 -17.27 15.35 -3.33
CA ASN A 366 -18.03 15.68 -2.12
C ASN A 366 -17.26 15.42 -0.83
N ILE A 367 -16.43 14.37 -0.77
CA ILE A 367 -15.65 14.08 0.45
C ILE A 367 -14.57 15.13 0.75
N LYS A 368 -14.12 15.90 -0.24
CA LYS A 368 -13.21 17.06 -0.05
C LYS A 368 -13.82 18.19 0.78
N LYS A 369 -15.15 18.18 0.99
CA LYS A 369 -15.85 19.14 1.86
C LYS A 369 -15.82 18.73 3.33
N LEU A 370 -15.29 17.55 3.66
CA LEU A 370 -15.24 17.01 5.01
C LEU A 370 -13.95 17.40 5.75
N PRO A 371 -13.92 17.28 7.09
CA PRO A 371 -12.67 17.28 7.84
C PRO A 371 -11.70 16.23 7.32
N ASN A 372 -10.39 16.54 7.39
CA ASN A 372 -9.31 15.71 6.84
C ASN A 372 -9.40 14.23 7.25
N ASP A 373 -9.80 13.93 8.49
CA ASP A 373 -9.90 12.55 8.97
C ASP A 373 -11.01 11.75 8.29
N LEU A 374 -12.16 12.39 8.04
CA LEU A 374 -13.26 11.77 7.31
C LEU A 374 -12.98 11.71 5.81
N GLU A 375 -12.35 12.75 5.24
CA GLU A 375 -11.89 12.71 3.85
C GLU A 375 -10.94 11.53 3.63
N ARG A 376 -9.98 11.32 4.54
CA ARG A 376 -9.04 10.18 4.49
C ARG A 376 -9.78 8.85 4.56
N TYR A 377 -10.68 8.68 5.53
CA TYR A 377 -11.48 7.45 5.68
C TYR A 377 -12.27 7.14 4.40
N TYR A 378 -13.02 8.11 3.88
CA TYR A 378 -13.85 7.90 2.70
C TYR A 378 -13.05 7.77 1.39
N SER A 379 -11.90 8.44 1.27
CA SER A 379 -11.00 8.25 0.13
C SER A 379 -10.46 6.81 0.11
N GLN A 380 -10.10 6.26 1.26
CA GLN A 380 -9.70 4.85 1.37
C GLN A 380 -10.85 3.91 1.01
N LEU A 381 -12.07 4.18 1.48
CA LEU A 381 -13.26 3.41 1.15
C LEU A 381 -13.52 3.40 -0.36
N SER A 382 -13.39 4.57 -1.00
CA SER A 382 -13.52 4.74 -2.46
C SER A 382 -12.48 3.92 -3.21
N ASN A 383 -11.22 3.93 -2.77
CA ASN A 383 -10.15 3.15 -3.38
C ASN A 383 -10.37 1.64 -3.21
N TYR A 384 -10.75 1.17 -2.01
CA TYR A 384 -11.07 -0.25 -1.78
C TYR A 384 -12.25 -0.71 -2.64
N SER A 385 -13.26 0.15 -2.79
CA SER A 385 -14.41 -0.08 -3.66
C SER A 385 -14.02 -0.14 -5.13
N TRP A 386 -13.15 0.77 -5.58
CA TRP A 386 -12.66 0.84 -6.96
C TRP A 386 -11.88 -0.40 -7.38
N ASN A 387 -11.10 -1.00 -6.46
CA ASN A 387 -10.32 -2.21 -6.74
C ASN A 387 -11.17 -3.37 -7.28
N PHE A 388 -12.45 -3.46 -6.93
CA PHE A 388 -13.34 -4.50 -7.48
C PHE A 388 -13.67 -4.27 -8.96
N ILE A 389 -13.84 -3.00 -9.36
CA ILE A 389 -14.03 -2.63 -10.78
C ILE A 389 -12.74 -2.89 -11.55
N GLU A 390 -11.61 -2.48 -10.98
CA GLU A 390 -10.28 -2.67 -11.57
C GLU A 390 -9.96 -4.15 -11.79
N ASN A 391 -10.11 -4.99 -10.75
CA ASN A 391 -9.86 -6.42 -10.82
C ASN A 391 -10.78 -7.12 -11.84
N HIS A 392 -12.07 -6.75 -11.89
CA HIS A 392 -12.99 -7.30 -12.89
C HIS A 392 -12.60 -6.87 -14.30
N GLY A 393 -12.19 -5.61 -14.50
CA GLY A 393 -11.67 -5.12 -15.78
C GLY A 393 -10.40 -5.85 -16.22
N ILE A 394 -9.47 -6.12 -15.31
CA ILE A 394 -8.27 -6.92 -15.60
C ILE A 394 -8.65 -8.34 -16.02
N SER A 395 -9.62 -8.96 -15.34
CA SER A 395 -10.13 -10.27 -15.73
C SER A 395 -10.71 -10.25 -17.14
N LEU A 396 -11.53 -9.24 -17.48
CA LEU A 396 -12.06 -9.08 -18.83
C LEU A 396 -10.95 -8.88 -19.87
N PHE A 397 -9.87 -8.19 -19.49
CA PHE A 397 -8.74 -7.94 -20.37
C PHE A 397 -7.98 -9.23 -20.70
N ASN A 398 -7.73 -10.09 -19.71
CA ASN A 398 -7.15 -11.42 -19.95
C ASN A 398 -8.09 -12.27 -20.83
N THR A 399 -9.40 -12.26 -20.57
CA THR A 399 -10.38 -13.00 -21.40
C THR A 399 -10.39 -12.50 -22.85
N ALA A 400 -10.33 -11.18 -23.06
CA ALA A 400 -10.26 -10.60 -24.39
C ALA A 400 -8.97 -11.02 -25.11
N TRP A 401 -7.82 -11.02 -24.42
CA TRP A 401 -6.57 -11.51 -24.98
C TRP A 401 -6.64 -12.98 -25.39
N ILE A 402 -7.17 -13.84 -24.51
CA ILE A 402 -7.31 -15.27 -24.77
C ILE A 402 -8.12 -15.51 -26.05
N ASN A 403 -9.29 -14.86 -26.12
CA ASN A 403 -10.23 -15.08 -27.21
C ASN A 403 -9.79 -14.40 -28.52
N GLU A 404 -9.29 -13.17 -28.45
CA GLU A 404 -9.00 -12.36 -29.64
C GLU A 404 -7.58 -12.60 -30.18
N VAL A 405 -6.60 -13.07 -29.39
CA VAL A 405 -5.20 -13.19 -29.85
C VAL A 405 -4.60 -14.57 -29.57
N TYR A 406 -4.67 -15.06 -28.32
CA TYR A 406 -4.02 -16.30 -27.93
C TYR A 406 -4.57 -17.50 -28.70
N ASN A 407 -5.90 -17.69 -28.69
CA ASN A 407 -6.55 -18.80 -29.36
C ASN A 407 -6.31 -18.78 -30.89
N PRO A 408 -6.49 -17.65 -31.61
CA PRO A 408 -6.10 -17.55 -33.01
C PRO A 408 -4.62 -17.89 -33.28
N PHE A 409 -3.70 -17.44 -32.42
CA PHE A 409 -2.29 -17.78 -32.59
C PHE A 409 -2.04 -19.28 -32.43
N VAL A 410 -2.55 -19.88 -31.36
CA VAL A 410 -2.32 -21.31 -31.04
C VAL A 410 -2.96 -22.23 -32.07
N ASN A 411 -4.10 -21.84 -32.64
CA ASN A 411 -4.82 -22.66 -33.60
C ASN A 411 -4.35 -22.45 -35.04
N ASP A 412 -4.07 -21.20 -35.45
CA ASP A 412 -3.89 -20.85 -36.85
C ASP A 412 -2.43 -20.53 -37.22
N ILE A 413 -1.55 -20.28 -36.24
CA ILE A 413 -0.16 -19.87 -36.47
C ILE A 413 0.83 -20.89 -35.92
N ALA A 414 0.74 -21.19 -34.63
CA ALA A 414 1.68 -22.04 -33.91
C ALA A 414 1.86 -23.46 -34.48
N PRO A 415 0.83 -24.14 -35.03
CA PRO A 415 1.00 -25.51 -35.52
C PRO A 415 1.84 -25.65 -36.80
N TYR A 416 2.12 -24.54 -37.50
CA TYR A 416 2.70 -24.54 -38.83
C TYR A 416 4.16 -24.07 -38.82
N TYR A 417 4.96 -24.54 -39.79
CA TYR A 417 6.29 -24.01 -40.03
C TYR A 417 6.19 -22.54 -40.50
N PRO A 418 6.96 -21.58 -39.99
CA PRO A 418 8.19 -21.72 -39.18
C PRO A 418 8.02 -21.61 -37.66
N PHE A 419 6.79 -21.56 -37.14
CA PHE A 419 6.54 -21.46 -35.69
C PHE A 419 6.61 -22.81 -34.98
N ASN A 420 6.35 -23.90 -35.73
CA ASN A 420 6.63 -25.26 -35.32
C ASN A 420 7.62 -25.90 -36.30
N ASP A 421 8.84 -26.12 -35.83
CA ASP A 421 9.94 -26.70 -36.60
C ASP A 421 9.71 -28.14 -37.03
N GLU A 422 8.85 -28.87 -36.33
CA GLU A 422 8.48 -30.25 -36.63
C GLU A 422 7.29 -30.34 -37.60
N SER A 423 6.69 -29.20 -37.96
CA SER A 423 5.53 -29.17 -38.85
C SER A 423 5.91 -29.49 -40.28
N VAL A 424 5.15 -30.39 -40.90
CA VAL A 424 5.26 -30.73 -42.33
C VAL A 424 4.52 -29.74 -43.23
N ALA A 425 3.67 -28.88 -42.64
CA ALA A 425 2.89 -27.90 -43.35
C ALA A 425 3.42 -26.49 -43.07
N ASP A 426 3.56 -25.71 -44.14
CA ASP A 426 3.98 -24.33 -44.08
C ASP A 426 2.79 -23.41 -43.75
N LEU A 427 3.02 -22.41 -42.90
CA LEU A 427 2.06 -21.33 -42.68
C LEU A 427 1.94 -20.53 -43.98
N SER A 428 0.74 -20.33 -44.51
CA SER A 428 0.59 -19.46 -45.67
C SER A 428 0.96 -18.00 -45.31
N MET A 429 1.55 -17.26 -46.24
CA MET A 429 1.89 -15.87 -46.00
C MET A 429 0.63 -15.00 -45.84
N ASP A 430 -0.50 -15.40 -46.41
CA ASP A 430 -1.78 -14.73 -46.18
C ASP A 430 -2.29 -14.94 -44.74
N SER A 431 -2.12 -16.14 -44.17
CA SER A 431 -2.35 -16.39 -42.73
C SER A 431 -1.40 -15.55 -41.87
N PHE A 432 -0.12 -15.47 -42.24
CA PHE A 432 0.86 -14.61 -41.56
C PHE A 432 0.42 -13.14 -41.56
N LYS A 433 0.00 -12.60 -42.71
CA LYS A 433 -0.52 -11.23 -42.83
C LYS A 433 -1.81 -11.02 -42.04
N THR A 434 -2.71 -11.99 -42.06
CA THR A 434 -3.98 -11.93 -41.30
C THR A 434 -3.73 -11.78 -39.80
N PHE A 435 -2.65 -12.37 -39.27
CA PHE A 435 -2.32 -12.25 -37.85
C PHE A 435 -1.41 -11.05 -37.53
N PHE A 436 -0.27 -10.92 -38.24
CA PHE A 436 0.80 -9.97 -37.94
C PHE A 436 0.72 -8.66 -38.73
N GLY A 437 -0.10 -8.58 -39.78
CA GLY A 437 -0.23 -7.40 -40.62
C GLY A 437 -0.82 -6.19 -39.89
N ARG A 438 -0.78 -5.02 -40.53
CA ARG A 438 -1.17 -3.73 -39.93
C ARG A 438 -2.61 -3.71 -39.39
N ASN A 439 -3.51 -4.43 -40.04
CA ASN A 439 -4.90 -4.60 -39.62
C ASN A 439 -5.21 -6.04 -39.19
N GLY A 440 -4.15 -6.85 -38.99
CA GLY A 440 -4.29 -8.22 -38.53
C GLY A 440 -4.72 -8.31 -37.08
N THR A 441 -4.98 -9.54 -36.64
CA THR A 441 -5.45 -9.89 -35.29
C THR A 441 -4.69 -9.18 -34.18
N LEU A 442 -3.36 -9.27 -34.18
CA LEU A 442 -2.53 -8.72 -33.11
C LEU A 442 -2.58 -7.19 -33.05
N ASN A 443 -2.48 -6.53 -34.21
CA ASN A 443 -2.48 -5.07 -34.29
C ASN A 443 -3.86 -4.47 -34.02
N SER A 444 -4.93 -5.18 -34.37
CA SER A 444 -6.30 -4.79 -34.02
C SER A 444 -6.49 -4.80 -32.51
N PHE A 445 -6.07 -5.88 -31.83
CA PHE A 445 -6.07 -5.94 -30.36
C PHE A 445 -5.20 -4.84 -29.74
N TYR A 446 -4.00 -4.61 -30.29
CA TYR A 446 -3.10 -3.57 -29.79
C TYR A 446 -3.75 -2.18 -29.85
N LYS A 447 -4.32 -1.80 -30.99
CA LYS A 447 -4.98 -0.49 -31.15
C LYS A 447 -6.16 -0.34 -30.19
N LYS A 448 -6.94 -1.40 -30.01
CA LYS A 448 -8.15 -1.43 -29.19
C LYS A 448 -7.86 -1.33 -27.70
N TYR A 449 -6.89 -2.10 -27.19
CA TYR A 449 -6.68 -2.24 -25.76
C TYR A 449 -5.31 -1.77 -25.26
N LEU A 450 -4.25 -1.91 -26.05
CA LEU A 450 -2.88 -1.73 -25.59
C LEU A 450 -2.31 -0.33 -25.87
N ASN A 451 -2.87 0.41 -26.82
CA ASN A 451 -2.29 1.65 -27.32
C ASN A 451 -2.05 2.73 -26.24
N ASN A 452 -2.94 2.79 -25.23
CA ASN A 452 -2.83 3.76 -24.15
C ASN A 452 -1.99 3.25 -22.96
N VAL A 453 -1.92 1.92 -22.79
CA VAL A 453 -1.29 1.27 -21.63
C VAL A 453 0.14 0.80 -21.90
N LEU A 454 0.53 0.62 -23.16
CA LEU A 454 1.90 0.31 -23.57
C LEU A 454 2.51 1.48 -24.35
N VAL A 455 3.80 1.68 -24.14
CA VAL A 455 4.63 2.62 -24.89
C VAL A 455 5.72 1.84 -25.60
N LYS A 456 5.86 2.09 -26.91
CA LYS A 456 6.98 1.56 -27.70
C LYS A 456 8.20 2.47 -27.53
N ARG A 457 9.30 1.94 -27.00
CA ARG A 457 10.59 2.64 -26.88
C ARG A 457 11.62 1.89 -27.74
N LYS A 458 12.04 2.50 -28.84
CA LYS A 458 12.84 1.83 -29.89
C LYS A 458 12.11 0.56 -30.37
N ASN A 459 12.69 -0.61 -30.11
CA ASN A 459 12.17 -1.90 -30.53
C ASN A 459 11.47 -2.68 -29.40
N ASN A 460 11.27 -2.08 -28.21
CA ASN A 460 10.67 -2.77 -27.07
C ASN A 460 9.38 -2.08 -26.62
N TYR A 461 8.39 -2.87 -26.21
CA TYR A 461 7.21 -2.37 -25.51
C TYR A 461 7.43 -2.41 -24.00
N SER A 462 6.95 -1.37 -23.34
CA SER A 462 6.95 -1.26 -21.87
C SER A 462 5.64 -0.64 -21.41
N ILE A 463 5.23 -0.93 -20.18
CA ILE A 463 4.05 -0.30 -19.60
C ILE A 463 4.20 1.23 -19.53
N ASN A 464 3.13 1.95 -19.81
CA ASN A 464 3.01 3.37 -19.57
C ASN A 464 3.02 3.63 -18.05
N SER A 465 3.89 4.54 -17.59
CA SER A 465 4.06 4.85 -16.16
C SER A 465 2.77 5.29 -15.47
N GLN A 466 1.81 5.86 -16.21
CA GLN A 466 0.48 6.21 -15.67
C GLN A 466 -0.32 4.99 -15.18
N PHE A 467 -0.06 3.81 -15.74
CA PHE A 467 -0.76 2.57 -15.42
C PHE A 467 0.09 1.58 -14.62
N ALA A 468 1.37 1.90 -14.36
CA ALA A 468 2.30 0.98 -13.70
C ALA A 468 1.92 0.62 -12.25
N SER A 469 1.14 1.46 -11.56
CA SER A 469 0.62 1.15 -10.21
C SER A 469 -0.65 0.31 -10.21
N LYS A 470 -1.25 0.08 -11.39
CA LYS A 470 -2.59 -0.49 -11.59
C LYS A 470 -2.53 -1.82 -12.34
N LEU A 471 -1.77 -1.86 -13.42
CA LEU A 471 -1.55 -3.01 -14.26
C LEU A 471 -0.13 -3.52 -14.09
N ASN A 472 0.02 -4.83 -13.95
CA ASN A 472 1.31 -5.49 -13.99
C ASN A 472 1.33 -6.51 -15.12
N PHE A 473 1.93 -6.14 -16.25
CA PHE A 473 2.11 -7.06 -17.38
C PHE A 473 3.22 -8.07 -17.06
N SER A 474 3.01 -9.34 -17.44
CA SER A 474 4.07 -10.34 -17.34
C SER A 474 5.24 -9.98 -18.26
N LYS A 475 6.46 -10.33 -17.85
CA LYS A 475 7.65 -10.08 -18.67
C LYS A 475 7.52 -10.83 -20.01
N GLU A 476 7.02 -12.05 -19.94
CA GLU A 476 6.82 -12.94 -21.08
C GLU A 476 5.82 -12.34 -22.09
N PHE A 477 4.76 -11.69 -21.63
CA PHE A 477 3.85 -10.95 -22.52
C PHE A 477 4.55 -9.77 -23.21
N LEU A 478 5.33 -8.99 -22.46
CA LEU A 478 6.06 -7.85 -23.02
C LEU A 478 7.13 -8.30 -24.02
N ASP A 479 7.80 -9.42 -23.76
CA ASP A 479 8.75 -10.04 -24.67
C ASP A 479 8.03 -10.55 -25.94
N PHE A 480 6.87 -11.20 -25.80
CA PHE A 480 6.04 -11.63 -26.93
C PHE A 480 5.62 -10.45 -27.81
N ILE A 481 4.99 -9.42 -27.24
CA ILE A 481 4.43 -8.31 -28.04
C ILE A 481 5.54 -7.52 -28.75
N THR A 482 6.70 -7.40 -28.09
CA THR A 482 7.93 -6.85 -28.65
C THR A 482 8.41 -7.65 -29.85
N ASN A 483 8.62 -8.95 -29.67
CA ASN A 483 9.14 -9.81 -30.72
C ASN A 483 8.15 -9.96 -31.89
N ALA A 484 6.86 -10.09 -31.61
CA ALA A 484 5.82 -10.16 -32.63
C ALA A 484 5.72 -8.86 -33.46
N GLY A 485 5.79 -7.70 -32.80
CA GLY A 485 5.81 -6.40 -33.49
C GLY A 485 7.07 -6.21 -34.34
N ASN A 486 8.23 -6.64 -33.83
CA ASN A 486 9.49 -6.60 -34.58
C ASN A 486 9.47 -7.56 -35.78
N LEU A 487 8.98 -8.80 -35.60
CA LEU A 487 8.83 -9.79 -36.66
C LEU A 487 7.93 -9.27 -37.80
N SER A 488 6.77 -8.71 -37.45
CA SER A 488 5.88 -8.05 -38.42
C SER A 488 6.64 -6.98 -39.22
N SER A 489 7.36 -6.10 -38.52
CA SER A 489 8.13 -5.02 -39.17
C SER A 489 9.34 -5.48 -39.99
N LEU A 490 9.87 -6.69 -39.75
CA LEU A 490 10.98 -7.26 -40.51
C LEU A 490 10.48 -7.95 -41.79
N ILE A 491 9.35 -8.65 -41.70
CA ILE A 491 8.81 -9.43 -42.83
C ILE A 491 7.94 -8.57 -43.74
N LEU A 492 7.15 -7.64 -43.20
CA LEU A 492 6.17 -6.86 -43.93
C LEU A 492 6.61 -5.40 -44.11
N ASN A 493 6.23 -4.78 -45.24
CA ASN A 493 6.32 -3.34 -45.44
C ASN A 493 5.05 -2.61 -45.01
N GLY A 494 4.98 -1.30 -45.25
CA GLY A 494 3.83 -0.47 -44.84
C GLY A 494 2.48 -0.81 -45.52
N ASN A 495 2.50 -1.62 -46.58
CA ASN A 495 1.34 -2.10 -47.33
C ASN A 495 1.05 -3.59 -47.05
N ASP A 496 1.64 -4.18 -46.00
CA ASP A 496 1.55 -5.61 -45.66
C ASP A 496 2.05 -6.58 -46.77
N ASN A 497 2.89 -6.08 -47.69
CA ASN A 497 3.61 -6.93 -48.65
C ASN A 497 4.90 -7.46 -48.03
N ILE A 498 5.31 -8.68 -48.40
CA ILE A 498 6.59 -9.25 -47.96
C ILE A 498 7.72 -8.39 -48.51
N LYS A 499 8.67 -7.99 -47.65
CA LYS A 499 9.84 -7.18 -48.05
C LYS A 499 11.19 -7.85 -47.85
N VAL A 500 11.19 -9.11 -47.40
CA VAL A 500 12.43 -9.84 -47.10
C VAL A 500 13.19 -10.08 -48.39
N ASN A 501 14.31 -9.37 -48.53
CA ASN A 501 15.19 -9.44 -49.68
C ASN A 501 16.63 -9.56 -49.19
N PHE A 502 17.41 -10.46 -49.78
CA PHE A 502 18.82 -10.63 -49.46
C PHE A 502 19.60 -11.14 -50.66
N THR A 503 20.91 -10.97 -50.65
CA THR A 503 21.77 -11.40 -51.76
C THR A 503 22.79 -12.42 -51.26
N ILE A 504 22.78 -13.59 -51.88
CA ILE A 504 23.77 -14.64 -51.69
C ILE A 504 24.95 -14.36 -52.61
N GLN A 505 26.18 -14.45 -52.11
CA GLN A 505 27.40 -14.44 -52.92
C GLN A 505 28.14 -15.76 -52.74
N SER A 506 28.49 -16.43 -53.86
CA SER A 506 29.31 -17.64 -53.82
C SER A 506 30.71 -17.33 -53.28
N LEU A 507 31.24 -18.21 -52.44
CA LEU A 507 32.59 -18.10 -51.87
C LEU A 507 33.50 -19.23 -52.31
N ASP A 508 33.07 -20.47 -52.09
CA ASP A 508 33.87 -21.65 -52.38
C ASP A 508 32.97 -22.83 -52.78
N LEU A 509 33.52 -23.75 -53.54
CA LEU A 509 32.85 -24.97 -53.96
C LEU A 509 33.84 -26.11 -53.82
N SER A 510 33.37 -27.28 -53.37
CA SER A 510 34.25 -28.46 -53.31
C SER A 510 34.86 -28.77 -54.67
N ALA A 511 36.16 -29.10 -54.69
CA ALA A 511 36.88 -29.52 -55.89
C ALA A 511 36.32 -30.80 -56.54
N ASP A 512 35.45 -31.55 -55.83
CA ASP A 512 34.69 -32.67 -56.38
C ASP A 512 33.66 -32.23 -57.43
N PHE A 513 33.33 -30.94 -57.51
CA PHE A 513 32.34 -30.38 -58.43
C PHE A 513 32.98 -29.49 -59.50
N SER A 514 32.53 -29.62 -60.76
CA SER A 514 32.90 -28.68 -61.84
C SER A 514 32.25 -27.33 -61.66
N PHE A 515 30.96 -27.33 -61.34
CA PHE A 515 30.17 -26.12 -61.12
C PHE A 515 28.91 -26.46 -60.34
N ILE A 516 28.30 -25.43 -59.75
CA ILE A 516 27.00 -25.47 -59.12
C ILE A 516 26.04 -24.49 -59.81
N LYS A 517 24.83 -24.96 -60.10
CA LYS A 517 23.70 -24.12 -60.51
C LYS A 517 22.80 -23.88 -59.31
N LEU A 518 22.46 -22.61 -59.06
CA LEU A 518 21.55 -22.25 -57.98
C LEU A 518 20.56 -21.17 -58.44
N GLY A 519 19.33 -21.27 -57.96
CA GLY A 519 18.28 -20.36 -58.38
C GLY A 519 16.87 -20.80 -58.04
N TYR A 520 15.92 -19.94 -58.37
CA TYR A 520 14.48 -20.16 -58.20
C TYR A 520 13.73 -19.56 -59.39
N ASP A 521 12.64 -20.21 -59.81
CA ASP A 521 11.90 -19.88 -61.03
C ASP A 521 12.85 -19.75 -62.25
N ASN A 522 12.84 -18.59 -62.92
CA ASN A 522 13.69 -18.29 -64.07
C ASN A 522 15.00 -17.57 -63.69
N LYS A 523 15.26 -17.34 -62.40
CA LYS A 523 16.48 -16.66 -61.92
C LYS A 523 17.50 -17.69 -61.47
N ASN A 524 18.46 -18.01 -62.33
CA ASN A 524 19.51 -18.98 -62.05
C ASN A 524 20.90 -18.38 -62.30
N ILE A 525 21.86 -18.73 -61.45
CA ILE A 525 23.28 -18.44 -61.62
C ILE A 525 24.08 -19.74 -61.63
N GLN A 526 25.28 -19.69 -62.20
CA GLN A 526 26.22 -20.81 -62.22
C GLN A 526 27.57 -20.35 -61.68
N TYR A 527 28.09 -21.02 -60.66
CA TYR A 527 29.42 -20.79 -60.10
C TYR A 527 30.33 -21.99 -60.36
N ASP A 528 31.53 -21.74 -60.87
CA ASP A 528 32.48 -22.72 -61.41
C ASP A 528 33.91 -22.48 -60.90
N HIS A 529 34.05 -22.03 -59.65
CA HIS A 529 35.32 -21.67 -58.99
C HIS A 529 36.02 -20.41 -59.51
N THR A 530 35.42 -19.68 -60.44
CA THR A 530 36.03 -18.47 -61.03
C THR A 530 35.67 -17.19 -60.28
N LEU A 531 34.79 -16.36 -60.84
CA LEU A 531 34.34 -15.11 -60.25
C LEU A 531 33.15 -15.37 -59.33
N ASN A 532 33.15 -14.69 -58.18
CA ASN A 532 32.02 -14.74 -57.25
C ASN A 532 30.73 -14.32 -57.96
N GLN A 533 29.74 -15.21 -57.93
CA GLN A 533 28.41 -14.99 -58.47
C GLN A 533 27.46 -14.53 -57.37
N THR A 534 26.46 -13.74 -57.74
CA THR A 534 25.46 -13.25 -56.79
C THR A 534 24.05 -13.61 -57.23
N LEU A 535 23.23 -14.03 -56.26
CA LEU A 535 21.81 -14.32 -56.47
C LEU A 535 20.98 -13.53 -55.47
N GLN A 536 20.13 -12.64 -55.96
CA GLN A 536 19.17 -11.93 -55.13
C GLN A 536 17.94 -12.81 -54.87
N ILE A 537 17.69 -13.11 -53.60
CA ILE A 537 16.48 -13.76 -53.12
C ILE A 537 15.46 -12.68 -52.77
N VAL A 538 14.28 -12.77 -53.38
CA VAL A 538 13.13 -11.88 -53.12
C VAL A 538 12.01 -12.75 -52.60
N ALA A 539 11.81 -12.77 -51.28
CA ALA A 539 10.87 -13.69 -50.61
C ALA A 539 9.43 -13.53 -51.11
N GLU A 540 9.04 -12.31 -51.54
CA GLU A 540 7.72 -12.04 -52.12
C GLU A 540 7.41 -12.86 -53.39
N LYS A 541 8.43 -13.41 -54.07
CA LYS A 541 8.25 -14.25 -55.26
C LYS A 541 8.00 -15.73 -54.93
N PHE A 542 8.16 -16.13 -53.67
CA PHE A 542 7.99 -17.51 -53.25
C PHE A 542 6.50 -17.80 -53.00
N ASN A 543 5.98 -18.80 -53.71
CA ASN A 543 4.65 -19.37 -53.54
C ASN A 543 4.75 -20.88 -53.28
N ASN A 544 3.62 -21.56 -53.10
CA ASN A 544 3.57 -23.02 -52.86
C ASN A 544 4.27 -23.87 -53.94
N GLY A 545 4.36 -23.39 -55.18
CA GLY A 545 5.05 -24.06 -56.28
C GLY A 545 6.52 -23.67 -56.43
N THR A 546 6.98 -22.61 -55.75
CA THR A 546 8.37 -22.14 -55.85
C THR A 546 9.32 -23.11 -55.16
N SER A 547 10.47 -23.32 -55.79
CA SER A 547 11.55 -24.17 -55.28
C SER A 547 12.88 -23.46 -55.47
N LEU A 548 13.63 -23.26 -54.38
CA LEU A 548 15.01 -22.80 -54.42
C LEU A 548 15.92 -24.02 -54.53
N ASN A 549 16.57 -24.15 -55.68
CA ASN A 549 17.32 -25.35 -56.04
C ASN A 549 18.82 -25.06 -56.10
N PHE A 550 19.61 -26.04 -55.69
CA PHE A 550 21.06 -26.08 -55.76
C PHE A 550 21.47 -27.41 -56.37
N THR A 551 22.09 -27.41 -57.55
CA THR A 551 22.52 -28.62 -58.25
C THR A 551 24.00 -28.51 -58.58
N ALA A 552 24.82 -29.29 -57.87
CA ALA A 552 26.26 -29.39 -58.08
C ALA A 552 26.59 -30.56 -59.01
N TYR A 553 27.40 -30.33 -60.03
CA TYR A 553 27.76 -31.32 -61.06
C TYR A 553 29.16 -31.85 -60.79
N ASN A 554 29.32 -33.17 -60.74
CA ASN A 554 30.59 -33.80 -60.42
C ASN A 554 31.65 -33.54 -61.50
N TYR A 555 32.89 -33.32 -61.05
CA TYR A 555 34.01 -33.04 -61.96
C TYR A 555 34.41 -34.24 -62.82
N SER A 556 34.46 -35.43 -62.23
CA SER A 556 34.92 -36.66 -62.89
C SER A 556 33.84 -37.34 -63.73
N ASN A 557 32.56 -37.15 -63.38
CA ASN A 557 31.43 -37.73 -64.10
C ASN A 557 30.33 -36.68 -64.34
N PRO A 558 30.24 -36.10 -65.55
CA PRO A 558 29.25 -35.06 -65.88
C PRO A 558 27.78 -35.48 -65.73
N ASN A 559 27.48 -36.78 -65.73
CA ASN A 559 26.13 -37.32 -65.53
C ASN A 559 25.74 -37.45 -64.05
N LEU A 560 26.71 -37.33 -63.13
CA LEU A 560 26.48 -37.38 -61.69
C LEU A 560 26.31 -35.96 -61.14
N ASN A 561 25.15 -35.69 -60.52
CA ASN A 561 24.90 -34.43 -59.83
C ASN A 561 24.30 -34.66 -58.45
N TYR A 562 24.44 -33.65 -57.59
CA TYR A 562 23.89 -33.63 -56.25
C TYR A 562 22.97 -32.43 -56.12
N THR A 563 21.73 -32.67 -55.68
CA THR A 563 20.71 -31.61 -55.60
C THR A 563 20.24 -31.43 -54.16
N LYS A 564 20.15 -30.17 -53.73
CA LYS A 564 19.45 -29.74 -52.51
C LYS A 564 18.37 -28.74 -52.91
N SER A 565 17.18 -28.87 -52.33
CA SER A 565 15.99 -28.14 -52.78
C SER A 565 15.14 -27.75 -51.57
N TYR A 566 14.73 -26.48 -51.53
CA TYR A 566 13.82 -25.94 -50.52
C TYR A 566 12.55 -25.48 -51.22
N LYS A 567 11.38 -25.93 -50.74
CA LYS A 567 10.09 -25.72 -51.40
C LYS A 567 9.12 -24.91 -50.55
N GLY A 568 8.21 -24.22 -51.23
CA GLY A 568 7.10 -23.47 -50.65
C GLY A 568 7.42 -22.00 -50.34
N GLU A 569 6.45 -21.32 -49.76
CA GLU A 569 6.50 -19.90 -49.41
C GLU A 569 7.63 -19.57 -48.42
N TRP A 570 8.01 -20.53 -47.58
CA TRP A 570 9.10 -20.40 -46.61
C TRP A 570 10.41 -21.06 -47.06
N ALA A 571 10.56 -21.43 -48.35
CA ALA A 571 11.79 -22.04 -48.85
C ALA A 571 13.04 -21.20 -48.58
N TRP A 572 12.95 -19.87 -48.69
CA TRP A 572 14.04 -18.95 -48.38
C TRP A 572 14.44 -19.04 -46.89
N TYR A 573 13.47 -19.21 -45.98
CA TYR A 573 13.74 -19.32 -44.54
C TYR A 573 14.34 -20.68 -44.19
N LYS A 574 13.78 -21.78 -44.74
CA LYS A 574 14.35 -23.15 -44.62
C LYS A 574 15.81 -23.17 -45.07
N PHE A 575 16.08 -22.56 -46.23
CA PHE A 575 17.43 -22.41 -46.76
C PHE A 575 18.36 -21.67 -45.78
N ILE A 576 17.96 -20.51 -45.25
CA ILE A 576 18.82 -19.75 -44.34
C ILE A 576 19.05 -20.52 -43.04
N LYS A 577 18.01 -21.16 -42.50
CA LYS A 577 18.07 -21.89 -41.24
C LYS A 577 18.97 -23.12 -41.33
N ASP A 578 18.85 -23.90 -42.40
CA ASP A 578 19.57 -25.17 -42.56
C ASP A 578 21.07 -25.03 -42.80
N ASN A 579 21.52 -23.88 -43.30
CA ASN A 579 22.91 -23.71 -43.78
C ASN A 579 23.69 -22.65 -42.99
N LYS A 580 23.17 -22.15 -41.87
CA LYS A 580 23.85 -21.14 -41.05
C LYS A 580 24.91 -21.77 -40.14
N SER A 581 26.18 -21.39 -40.29
CA SER A 581 27.29 -21.81 -39.41
C SER A 581 28.19 -20.62 -39.06
N ASN A 582 28.10 -20.10 -37.83
CA ASN A 582 28.86 -18.94 -37.33
C ASN A 582 28.76 -17.69 -38.24
N SER A 583 29.66 -17.57 -39.22
CA SER A 583 29.89 -16.41 -40.11
C SER A 583 29.87 -16.75 -41.61
N ILE A 584 29.85 -18.04 -41.98
CA ILE A 584 29.83 -18.52 -43.36
C ILE A 584 28.63 -19.46 -43.49
N TYR A 585 27.95 -19.42 -44.64
CA TYR A 585 26.87 -20.35 -44.89
C TYR A 585 27.37 -21.47 -45.81
N SER A 586 27.07 -22.71 -45.46
CA SER A 586 27.58 -23.88 -46.18
C SER A 586 26.43 -24.83 -46.49
N ILE A 587 26.22 -25.13 -47.76
CA ILE A 587 25.38 -26.26 -48.17
C ILE A 587 26.24 -27.50 -48.21
N ILE A 588 25.87 -28.50 -47.40
CA ILE A 588 26.47 -29.84 -47.42
C ILE A 588 25.57 -30.76 -48.26
N PHE A 589 26.18 -31.44 -49.23
CA PHE A 589 25.52 -32.42 -50.10
C PHE A 589 25.72 -33.84 -49.57
N ASN A 590 24.65 -34.64 -49.62
CA ASN A 590 24.66 -36.06 -49.24
C ASN A 590 25.25 -36.34 -47.84
N ASN A 591 25.08 -35.40 -46.90
CA ASN A 591 25.65 -35.44 -45.55
C ASN A 591 27.18 -35.63 -45.50
N ASN A 592 27.90 -35.32 -46.58
CA ASN A 592 29.34 -35.43 -46.66
C ASN A 592 29.97 -34.03 -46.59
N LYS A 593 30.70 -33.75 -45.50
CA LYS A 593 31.34 -32.44 -45.28
C LYS A 593 32.35 -32.03 -46.36
N ASN A 594 32.87 -32.99 -47.14
CA ASN A 594 33.77 -32.71 -48.25
C ASN A 594 33.01 -32.28 -49.53
N LEU A 595 31.71 -32.54 -49.60
CA LEU A 595 30.83 -32.14 -50.70
C LEU A 595 30.05 -30.90 -50.27
N TYR A 596 30.64 -29.73 -50.46
CA TYR A 596 30.09 -28.47 -49.96
C TYR A 596 30.02 -27.37 -51.03
N PHE A 597 29.19 -26.38 -50.75
CA PHE A 597 29.16 -25.08 -51.40
C PHE A 597 29.02 -24.00 -50.33
N ASP A 598 30.03 -23.12 -50.25
CA ASP A 598 30.10 -22.02 -49.30
C ASP A 598 29.66 -20.71 -49.94
N PHE A 599 28.94 -19.92 -49.16
CA PHE A 599 28.44 -18.62 -49.57
C PHE A 599 28.34 -17.66 -48.38
N GLU A 600 28.24 -16.38 -48.70
CA GLU A 600 27.92 -15.33 -47.73
C GLU A 600 26.68 -14.55 -48.13
N ILE A 601 26.14 -13.80 -47.16
CA ILE A 601 25.02 -12.89 -47.38
C ILE A 601 25.56 -11.47 -47.34
N ILE A 602 25.69 -10.86 -48.52
CA ILE A 602 26.28 -9.53 -48.68
C ILE A 602 25.26 -8.39 -48.47
N ASN A 603 23.97 -8.70 -48.40
CA ASN A 603 22.89 -7.74 -48.12
C ASN A 603 21.73 -8.44 -47.39
N GLY A 604 21.16 -7.81 -46.36
CA GLY A 604 20.01 -8.30 -45.60
C GLY A 604 20.35 -9.29 -44.47
N ALA A 605 21.64 -9.53 -44.19
CA ALA A 605 22.08 -10.51 -43.20
C ALA A 605 21.58 -10.21 -41.77
N SER A 606 21.57 -8.92 -41.38
CA SER A 606 21.12 -8.50 -40.05
C SER A 606 19.62 -8.77 -39.84
N GLU A 607 18.80 -8.36 -40.81
CA GLU A 607 17.36 -8.59 -40.81
C GLU A 607 17.04 -10.08 -40.77
N LEU A 608 17.71 -10.88 -41.61
CA LEU A 608 17.55 -12.35 -41.61
C LEU A 608 17.92 -12.97 -40.26
N ASN A 609 19.03 -12.56 -39.66
CA ASN A 609 19.46 -13.06 -38.36
C ASN A 609 18.44 -12.73 -37.27
N ASN A 610 17.84 -11.54 -37.31
CA ASN A 610 16.77 -11.17 -36.39
C ASN A 610 15.49 -11.96 -36.63
N ILE A 611 15.11 -12.21 -37.89
CA ILE A 611 13.95 -13.05 -38.23
C ILE A 611 14.13 -14.47 -37.68
N VAL A 612 15.27 -15.10 -37.95
CA VAL A 612 15.60 -16.45 -37.45
C VAL A 612 15.60 -16.48 -35.93
N TYR A 613 16.21 -15.48 -35.29
CA TYR A 613 16.24 -15.39 -33.83
C TYR A 613 14.83 -15.27 -33.25
N ILE A 614 13.98 -14.39 -33.80
CA ILE A 614 12.63 -14.19 -33.29
C ILE A 614 11.76 -15.42 -33.51
N LEU A 615 11.73 -16.00 -34.71
CA LEU A 615 10.89 -17.18 -35.01
C LEU A 615 11.23 -18.37 -34.10
N ASN A 616 12.50 -18.61 -33.81
CA ASN A 616 12.92 -19.70 -32.91
C ASN A 616 12.61 -19.44 -31.42
N ASN A 617 12.36 -18.18 -31.03
CA ASN A 617 12.18 -17.79 -29.63
C ASN A 617 10.82 -17.15 -29.32
N LEU A 618 9.93 -17.03 -30.31
CA LEU A 618 8.63 -16.40 -30.11
C LEU A 618 7.70 -17.33 -29.32
N LYS A 619 7.40 -16.95 -28.09
CA LYS A 619 6.49 -17.70 -27.22
C LYS A 619 5.35 -16.80 -26.78
N ILE A 620 4.12 -17.18 -27.13
CA ILE A 620 2.92 -16.49 -26.65
C ILE A 620 2.58 -16.96 -25.24
N VAL A 621 1.91 -16.10 -24.46
CA VAL A 621 1.40 -16.43 -23.13
C VAL A 621 -0.12 -16.34 -23.07
N GLU A 622 -0.72 -17.19 -22.24
CA GLU A 622 -2.18 -17.24 -22.07
C GLU A 622 -2.73 -16.04 -21.30
N ASN A 623 -1.99 -15.53 -20.30
CA ASN A 623 -2.38 -14.35 -19.51
C ASN A 623 -1.38 -13.21 -19.71
N ILE A 624 -1.90 -12.01 -19.96
CA ILE A 624 -1.08 -10.81 -20.17
C ILE A 624 -0.67 -10.13 -18.87
N THR A 625 -1.51 -10.25 -17.84
CA THR A 625 -1.21 -9.73 -16.50
C THR A 625 -0.60 -10.83 -15.63
N GLY A 626 0.40 -10.46 -14.83
CA GLY A 626 0.92 -11.36 -13.80
C GLY A 626 -0.15 -11.61 -12.75
N VAL A 627 -0.23 -12.82 -12.21
CA VAL A 627 -1.04 -13.08 -11.01
C VAL A 627 -0.57 -12.09 -9.94
N ASN A 628 -1.44 -11.16 -9.54
CA ASN A 628 -1.17 -10.31 -8.38
C ASN A 628 -0.95 -11.24 -7.19
N LYS A 629 0.30 -11.42 -6.78
CA LYS A 629 0.62 -11.95 -5.45
C LYS A 629 0.26 -10.85 -4.44
N GLN A 630 -1.03 -10.72 -4.11
CA GLN A 630 -1.50 -10.10 -2.88
C GLN A 630 -2.76 -10.80 -2.40
#